data_AF-A0A6P0Z264-F1
#
_entry.id   AF-A0A6P0Z264-F1
#
_cell.length_a   1.000
_cell.length_b   1.000
_cell.length_c   1.000
_cell.angle_alpha   90.00
_cell.angle_beta   90.00
_cell.angle_gamma   90.00
#
_symmetry.space_group_name_H-M   'P 1'
#
loop_
_entity.id
_entity.type
_entity.pdbx_description
1 polymer ?
#
loop_
_entity_poly.entity_id
_entity_poly.type
_entity_poly.pdbx_seq_one_letter_code
_entity_poly.pdbx_strand_id
1 'polypeptide(L)'
;LKRDYLVTHGGWNEQQPCCQEHELYFRLLTAGGVFRYCDHAGSVYRLWSQNTVSRHNPLNVYKERLRIKERMYAFLQKSGQLTKPRLRAINQSRLDCARIIWNYNQHWATEIIANIHAVEPKFSLAHSSLPPLYKVLYYVFGFSAAETVAAWKRNLSGVPGTL
;
A
#
# COMPACT_ATOMS: atom_id res chain seq x y z
N LEU A 1 -20.07 8.23 6.79
CA LEU A 1 -19.33 8.96 7.87
C LEU A 1 -20.29 9.96 8.50
N LYS A 2 -20.33 10.08 9.83
CA LYS A 2 -21.15 11.14 10.47
C LYS A 2 -20.48 12.50 10.25
N ARG A 3 -21.24 13.49 9.78
CA ARG A 3 -20.72 14.82 9.42
C ARG A 3 -19.97 15.48 10.58
N ASP A 4 -20.56 15.49 11.76
CA ASP A 4 -19.97 16.14 12.93
C ASP A 4 -18.62 15.54 13.31
N TYR A 5 -18.50 14.21 13.24
CA TYR A 5 -17.23 13.52 13.51
C TYR A 5 -16.14 13.93 12.50
N LEU A 6 -16.49 14.14 11.23
CA LEU A 6 -15.55 14.61 10.22
C LEU A 6 -15.11 16.05 10.49
N VAL A 7 -16.04 16.94 10.87
CA VAL A 7 -15.76 18.34 11.19
C VAL A 7 -14.90 18.46 12.44
N THR A 8 -15.24 17.75 13.52
CA THR A 8 -14.46 17.73 14.77
C THR A 8 -13.00 17.33 14.56
N HIS A 9 -12.73 16.46 13.59
CA HIS A 9 -11.38 15.99 13.32
C HIS A 9 -10.66 16.80 12.23
N GLY A 10 -11.27 17.89 11.71
CA GLY A 10 -10.62 18.82 10.78
C GLY A 10 -10.85 18.54 9.30
N GLY A 11 -11.82 17.70 8.94
CA GLY A 11 -12.22 17.50 7.54
C GLY A 11 -11.11 16.97 6.63
N TRP A 12 -11.12 17.39 5.37
CA TRP A 12 -10.08 17.07 4.39
C TRP A 12 -8.80 17.87 4.66
N ASN A 13 -7.65 17.20 4.61
CA ASN A 13 -6.37 17.88 4.67
C ASN A 13 -5.96 18.38 3.28
N GLU A 14 -6.13 19.66 3.01
CA GLU A 14 -5.78 20.29 1.73
C GLU A 14 -4.27 20.26 1.43
N GLN A 15 -3.42 20.11 2.47
CA GLN A 15 -1.98 19.99 2.32
C GLN A 15 -1.53 18.57 1.95
N GLN A 16 -2.43 17.58 1.99
CA GLN A 16 -2.13 16.22 1.56
C GLN A 16 -2.25 16.13 0.02
N PRO A 17 -1.15 15.98 -0.74
CA PRO A 17 -1.17 16.13 -2.20
C PRO A 17 -1.88 14.96 -2.91
N CYS A 18 -1.95 13.79 -2.29
CA CYS A 18 -2.62 12.60 -2.79
C CYS A 18 -2.90 11.61 -1.64
N CYS A 19 -3.72 10.59 -1.88
CA CYS A 19 -4.13 9.60 -0.86
C CYS A 19 -4.86 10.25 0.33
N GLN A 20 -5.63 11.31 0.06
CA GLN A 20 -6.36 12.08 1.06
C GLN A 20 -7.34 11.19 1.83
N GLU A 21 -7.99 10.25 1.15
CA GLU A 21 -8.91 9.30 1.78
C GLU A 21 -8.19 8.40 2.80
N HIS A 22 -7.00 7.90 2.47
CA HIS A 22 -6.22 7.05 3.37
C HIS A 22 -5.70 7.84 4.57
N GLU A 23 -5.28 9.09 4.37
CA GLU A 23 -4.89 10.01 5.45
C GLU A 23 -6.06 10.26 6.40
N LEU A 24 -7.22 10.61 5.85
CA LEU A 24 -8.43 10.89 6.63
C LEU A 24 -8.85 9.65 7.43
N TYR A 25 -8.92 8.49 6.79
CA TYR A 25 -9.30 7.25 7.49
C TYR A 25 -8.35 6.92 8.62
N PHE A 26 -7.04 7.08 8.40
CA PHE A 26 -6.05 6.88 9.45
C PHE A 26 -6.30 7.83 10.63
N ARG A 27 -6.45 9.13 10.37
CA ARG A 27 -6.70 10.14 11.41
C ARG A 27 -7.95 9.83 12.21
N LEU A 28 -9.06 9.50 11.54
CA LEU A 28 -10.32 9.14 12.18
C LEU A 28 -10.18 7.85 13.02
N LEU A 29 -9.50 6.82 12.52
CA LEU A 29 -9.24 5.58 13.27
C LEU A 29 -8.39 5.85 14.52
N THR A 30 -7.34 6.66 14.41
CA THR A 30 -6.47 6.99 15.56
C THR A 30 -7.17 7.84 16.62
N ALA A 31 -8.25 8.53 16.25
CA ALA A 31 -9.10 9.27 17.18
C ALA A 31 -10.23 8.43 17.79
N GLY A 32 -10.16 7.10 17.68
CA GLY A 32 -11.15 6.17 18.24
C GLY A 32 -12.36 5.92 17.34
N GLY A 33 -12.32 6.38 16.09
CA GLY A 33 -13.37 6.13 15.12
C GLY A 33 -13.53 4.64 14.82
N VAL A 34 -14.77 4.17 14.73
CA VAL A 34 -15.08 2.77 14.41
C VAL A 34 -15.59 2.67 12.98
N PHE A 35 -14.90 1.89 12.17
CA PHE A 35 -15.28 1.57 10.80
C PHE A 35 -15.87 0.15 10.77
N ARG A 36 -16.97 -0.01 10.01
CA ARG A 36 -17.60 -1.31 9.77
C ARG A 36 -17.69 -1.55 8.28
N TYR A 37 -17.47 -2.80 7.89
CA TYR A 37 -17.72 -3.22 6.52
C TYR A 37 -19.21 -3.06 6.19
N CYS A 38 -19.49 -2.59 4.98
CA CYS A 38 -20.83 -2.52 4.41
C CYS A 38 -20.81 -3.36 3.15
N ASP A 39 -21.65 -4.38 3.11
CA ASP A 39 -21.80 -5.31 1.98
C ASP A 39 -22.64 -4.73 0.83
N HIS A 40 -23.18 -3.53 1.00
CA HIS A 40 -23.94 -2.82 -0.01
C HIS A 40 -23.04 -2.05 -0.98
N ALA A 41 -23.19 -2.33 -2.28
CA ALA A 41 -22.50 -1.60 -3.35
C ALA A 41 -23.16 -0.23 -3.62
N GLY A 42 -22.72 0.81 -2.90
CA GLY A 42 -23.21 2.18 -3.05
C GLY A 42 -22.29 3.13 -3.80
N SER A 43 -21.09 2.70 -4.21
CA SER A 43 -20.07 3.56 -4.80
C SER A 43 -19.98 3.41 -6.32
N VAL A 44 -20.07 4.52 -7.06
CA VAL A 44 -19.79 4.57 -8.50
C VAL A 44 -18.43 5.24 -8.74
N TYR A 45 -17.45 4.49 -9.22
CA TYR A 45 -16.14 5.01 -9.58
C TYR A 45 -16.14 5.47 -11.04
N ARG A 46 -15.95 6.76 -11.27
CA ARG A 46 -15.86 7.33 -12.62
C ARG A 46 -14.41 7.67 -12.95
N LEU A 47 -13.93 7.13 -14.07
CA LEU A 47 -12.66 7.57 -14.66
C LEU A 47 -12.95 8.67 -15.68
N TRP A 48 -12.88 9.91 -15.22
CA TRP A 48 -13.26 11.10 -16.00
C TRP A 48 -12.12 11.66 -16.84
N SER A 49 -10.87 11.27 -16.57
CA SER A 49 -9.72 11.62 -17.40
C SER A 49 -8.56 10.63 -17.23
N GLN A 50 -7.64 10.65 -18.18
CA GLN A 50 -6.34 9.97 -18.05
C GLN A 50 -5.36 10.76 -17.16
N ASN A 51 -5.67 12.03 -16.86
CA ASN A 51 -4.80 12.97 -16.17
C ASN A 51 -5.20 13.15 -14.70
N THR A 52 -5.46 12.04 -14.00
CA THR A 52 -5.78 12.06 -12.57
C THR A 52 -4.52 12.28 -11.74
N VAL A 53 -4.68 12.81 -10.51
CA VAL A 53 -3.58 13.01 -9.54
C VAL A 53 -2.71 11.74 -9.39
N SER A 54 -3.35 10.57 -9.40
CA SER A 54 -2.68 9.28 -9.28
C SER A 54 -1.87 8.83 -10.50
N ARG A 55 -2.17 9.37 -11.68
CA ARG A 55 -1.50 9.03 -12.95
C ARG A 55 -0.42 10.03 -13.34
N HIS A 56 -0.56 11.29 -12.92
CA HIS A 56 0.40 12.33 -13.24
C HIS A 56 1.76 12.12 -12.55
N ASN A 57 1.76 11.70 -11.28
CA ASN A 57 3.01 11.42 -10.55
C ASN A 57 2.86 10.15 -9.68
N PRO A 58 3.01 8.95 -10.28
CA PRO A 58 2.83 7.69 -9.57
C PRO A 58 3.81 7.52 -8.41
N LEU A 59 5.07 7.96 -8.57
CA LEU A 59 6.07 7.87 -7.49
C LEU A 59 5.69 8.69 -6.27
N ASN A 60 5.15 9.90 -6.45
CA ASN A 60 4.68 10.71 -5.33
C ASN A 60 3.51 10.05 -4.59
N VAL A 61 2.59 9.41 -5.33
CA VAL A 61 1.52 8.61 -4.71
C VAL A 61 2.08 7.51 -3.82
N TYR A 62 3.03 6.73 -4.32
CA TYR A 62 3.61 5.65 -3.51
C TYR A 62 4.44 6.18 -2.33
N LYS A 63 5.10 7.33 -2.47
CA LYS A 63 5.78 8.02 -1.37
C LYS A 63 4.81 8.35 -0.25
N GLU A 64 3.68 8.98 -0.57
CA GLU A 64 2.67 9.33 0.43
C GLU A 64 1.97 8.09 1.02
N ARG A 65 1.68 7.06 0.22
CA ARG A 65 1.15 5.79 0.74
C ARG A 65 2.09 5.14 1.75
N LEU A 66 3.40 5.14 1.47
CA LEU A 66 4.41 4.61 2.40
C LEU A 66 4.54 5.47 3.65
N ARG A 67 4.49 6.81 3.52
CA ARG A 67 4.49 7.73 4.65
C ARG A 67 3.30 7.51 5.59
N ILE A 68 2.10 7.30 5.05
CA ILE A 68 0.90 6.98 5.84
C ILE A 68 1.09 5.63 6.55
N LYS A 69 1.63 4.61 5.89
CA LYS A 69 1.91 3.30 6.50
C LYS A 69 2.92 3.38 7.62
N GLU A 70 3.94 4.23 7.48
CA GLU A 70 4.93 4.44 8.55
C GLU A 70 4.29 5.08 9.77
N ARG A 71 3.44 6.10 9.57
CA ARG A 71 2.65 6.69 10.67
C ARG A 71 1.73 5.66 11.32
N MET A 72 1.09 4.79 10.54
CA MET A 72 0.27 3.70 11.08
C MET A 72 1.08 2.71 11.92
N TYR A 73 2.24 2.28 11.41
CA TYR A 73 3.16 1.39 12.11
C TYR A 73 3.60 2.02 13.45
N ALA A 74 4.11 3.25 13.41
CA ALA A 74 4.57 3.97 14.59
C ALA A 74 3.45 4.18 15.63
N PHE A 75 2.24 4.54 15.19
CA PHE A 75 1.09 4.67 16.07
C PHE A 75 0.76 3.35 16.76
N LEU A 76 0.60 2.26 16.00
CA LEU A 76 0.26 0.95 16.54
C LEU A 76 1.34 0.42 17.48
N GLN A 77 2.62 0.66 17.17
CA GLN A 77 3.72 0.29 18.03
C GLN A 77 3.67 1.07 19.35
N LYS A 78 3.58 2.40 19.28
CA LYS A 78 3.51 3.29 20.45
C LYS A 78 2.30 3.00 21.33
N SER A 79 1.16 2.65 20.74
CA SER A 79 -0.07 2.34 21.46
C SER A 79 -0.13 0.89 21.97
N GLY A 80 0.91 0.07 21.75
CA GLY A 80 0.91 -1.34 22.12
C GLY A 80 -0.10 -2.21 21.34
N GLN A 81 -0.59 -1.73 20.21
CA GLN A 81 -1.61 -2.41 19.40
C GLN A 81 -1.07 -3.01 18.08
N LEU A 82 0.26 -3.07 17.92
CA LEU A 82 0.90 -3.69 16.77
C LEU A 82 0.91 -5.22 16.94
N THR A 83 -0.21 -5.86 16.61
CA THR A 83 -0.32 -7.32 16.58
C THR A 83 0.36 -7.90 15.34
N LYS A 84 0.74 -9.19 15.37
CA LYS A 84 1.31 -9.89 14.20
C LYS A 84 0.45 -9.76 12.94
N PRO A 85 -0.89 -9.96 12.99
CA PRO A 85 -1.73 -9.76 11.81
C PRO A 85 -1.69 -8.33 11.26
N ARG A 86 -1.64 -7.31 12.13
CA ARG A 86 -1.56 -5.90 11.71
C ARG A 86 -0.20 -5.57 11.09
N LEU A 87 0.89 -6.03 11.70
CA LEU A 87 2.23 -5.90 11.12
C LEU A 87 2.29 -6.54 9.73
N ARG A 88 1.77 -7.76 9.61
CA ARG A 88 1.73 -8.47 8.34
C ARG A 88 0.90 -7.76 7.27
N ALA A 89 -0.24 -7.19 7.64
CA ALA A 89 -1.07 -6.39 6.73
C ALA A 89 -0.32 -5.13 6.24
N ILE A 90 0.39 -4.44 7.14
CA ILE A 90 1.25 -3.29 6.78
C ILE A 90 2.35 -3.74 5.82
N ASN A 91 3.07 -4.81 6.13
CA ASN A 91 4.17 -5.32 5.33
C ASN A 91 3.71 -5.86 3.97
N GLN A 92 2.56 -6.53 3.90
CA GLN A 92 1.95 -6.90 2.62
C GLN A 92 1.67 -5.66 1.77
N SER A 93 1.09 -4.62 2.36
CA SER A 93 0.82 -3.38 1.64
C SER A 93 2.11 -2.63 1.24
N ARG A 94 3.21 -2.75 2.01
CA ARG A 94 4.54 -2.24 1.64
C ARG A 94 5.10 -3.01 0.45
N LEU A 95 5.02 -4.34 0.45
CA LEU A 95 5.39 -5.19 -0.68
C LEU A 95 4.63 -4.80 -1.95
N ASP A 96 3.32 -4.62 -1.85
CA ASP A 96 2.50 -4.22 -3.00
C ASP A 96 2.98 -2.88 -3.60
N CYS A 97 3.43 -1.93 -2.75
CA CYS A 97 4.04 -0.70 -3.23
C CYS A 97 5.42 -0.94 -3.86
N ALA A 98 6.28 -1.74 -3.23
CA ALA A 98 7.61 -2.04 -3.75
C ALA A 98 7.55 -2.65 -5.16
N ARG A 99 6.60 -3.54 -5.41
CA ARG A 99 6.39 -4.16 -6.73
C ARG A 99 6.05 -3.16 -7.82
N ILE A 100 5.25 -2.13 -7.50
CA ILE A 100 4.94 -1.09 -8.47
C ILE A 100 6.12 -0.13 -8.63
N ILE A 101 6.73 0.30 -7.51
CA ILE A 101 7.90 1.18 -7.48
C ILE A 101 9.06 0.58 -8.28
N TRP A 102 9.24 -0.75 -8.26
CA TRP A 102 10.29 -1.45 -9.02
C TRP A 102 10.36 -1.04 -10.50
N ASN A 103 9.21 -0.77 -11.13
CA ASN A 103 9.15 -0.36 -12.54
C ASN A 103 9.68 1.07 -12.79
N TYR A 104 9.88 1.86 -11.72
CA TYR A 104 10.29 3.26 -11.79
C TYR A 104 11.62 3.52 -11.06
N ASN A 105 11.85 2.85 -9.92
CA ASN A 105 13.04 2.99 -9.08
C ASN A 105 13.32 1.67 -8.34
N GLN A 106 14.22 0.86 -8.89
CA GLN A 106 14.56 -0.46 -8.33
C GLN A 106 15.25 -0.35 -6.97
N HIS A 107 16.13 0.64 -6.78
CA HIS A 107 16.84 0.84 -5.53
C HIS A 107 15.86 1.08 -4.37
N TRP A 108 14.93 2.02 -4.55
CA TRP A 108 13.92 2.31 -3.53
C TRP A 108 13.02 1.10 -3.25
N ALA A 109 12.63 0.35 -4.28
CA ALA A 109 11.88 -0.88 -4.11
C ALA A 109 12.64 -1.91 -3.24
N THR A 110 13.95 -2.07 -3.45
CA THR A 110 14.77 -2.98 -2.62
C THR A 110 14.92 -2.50 -1.17
N GLU A 111 15.03 -1.20 -0.93
CA GLU A 111 15.06 -0.64 0.44
C GLU A 111 13.78 -0.94 1.21
N ILE A 112 12.62 -0.86 0.54
CA ILE A 112 11.33 -1.20 1.16
C ILE A 112 11.30 -2.67 1.57
N ILE A 113 11.83 -3.57 0.75
CA ILE A 113 11.89 -5.01 1.05
C ILE A 113 12.86 -5.28 2.20
N ALA A 114 14.02 -4.61 2.22
CA ALA A 114 14.96 -4.70 3.32
C ALA A 114 14.31 -4.25 4.64
N ASN A 115 13.54 -3.16 4.61
CA ASN A 115 12.81 -2.69 5.78
C ASN A 115 11.76 -3.71 6.27
N ILE A 116 11.01 -4.33 5.36
CA ILE A 116 10.04 -5.39 5.72
C ILE A 116 10.72 -6.53 6.49
N HIS A 117 11.86 -7.03 5.99
CA HIS A 117 12.60 -8.11 6.64
C HIS A 117 13.31 -7.67 7.92
N ALA A 118 13.69 -6.40 8.05
CA ALA A 118 14.25 -5.87 9.28
C ALA A 118 13.23 -5.89 10.43
N VAL A 119 11.96 -5.57 10.15
CA VAL A 119 10.90 -5.56 11.16
C VAL A 119 10.15 -6.89 11.29
N GLU A 120 10.18 -7.73 10.26
CA GLU A 120 9.55 -9.05 10.24
C GLU A 120 10.44 -10.04 9.47
N PRO A 121 11.50 -10.60 10.09
CA PRO A 121 12.44 -11.49 9.41
C PRO A 121 11.82 -12.76 8.81
N LYS A 122 10.65 -13.16 9.31
CA LYS A 122 9.88 -14.33 8.84
C LYS A 122 8.70 -13.94 7.94
N PHE A 123 8.74 -12.75 7.34
CA PHE A 123 7.69 -12.29 6.45
C PHE A 123 7.46 -13.29 5.32
N SER A 124 6.19 -13.67 5.13
CA SER A 124 5.79 -14.73 4.20
C SER A 124 4.70 -14.26 3.26
N LEU A 125 4.88 -14.61 1.98
CA LEU A 125 3.94 -14.39 0.89
C LEU A 125 2.74 -15.37 0.89
N ALA A 126 2.63 -16.29 1.86
CA ALA A 126 1.62 -17.35 1.84
C ALA A 126 0.19 -16.82 1.62
N HIS A 127 -0.19 -15.75 2.33
CA HIS A 127 -1.52 -15.13 2.24
C HIS A 127 -1.63 -14.02 1.18
N SER A 128 -0.59 -13.81 0.36
CA SER A 128 -0.67 -12.87 -0.76
C SER A 128 -1.42 -13.50 -1.93
N SER A 129 -2.11 -12.67 -2.70
CA SER A 129 -2.74 -13.04 -3.98
C SER A 129 -1.74 -13.22 -5.13
N LEU A 130 -0.44 -13.28 -4.83
CA LEU A 130 0.61 -13.40 -5.84
C LEU A 130 0.60 -14.79 -6.51
N PRO A 131 0.97 -14.88 -7.80
CA PRO A 131 1.07 -16.15 -8.50
C PRO A 131 2.05 -17.14 -7.81
N PRO A 132 1.79 -18.46 -7.81
CA PRO A 132 2.67 -19.45 -7.17
C PRO A 132 4.12 -19.37 -7.65
N LEU A 133 4.35 -19.22 -8.97
CA LEU A 133 5.69 -19.09 -9.54
C LEU A 133 6.43 -17.86 -8.99
N TYR A 134 5.72 -16.73 -8.82
CA TYR A 134 6.31 -15.53 -8.24
C TYR A 134 6.76 -15.79 -6.80
N LYS A 135 5.94 -16.50 -6.01
CA LYS A 135 6.28 -16.86 -4.62
C LYS A 135 7.54 -17.72 -4.56
N VAL A 136 7.67 -18.71 -5.44
CA VAL A 136 8.88 -19.56 -5.52
C VAL A 136 10.11 -18.72 -5.84
N LEU A 137 10.05 -17.89 -6.88
CA LEU A 137 11.18 -17.04 -7.27
C LEU A 137 11.58 -16.08 -6.14
N TYR A 138 10.59 -15.51 -5.44
CA TYR A 138 10.84 -14.63 -4.31
C TYR A 138 11.56 -15.35 -3.16
N TYR A 139 11.17 -16.58 -2.82
CA TYR A 139 11.79 -17.31 -1.72
C TYR A 139 13.19 -17.84 -2.05
N VAL A 140 13.43 -18.25 -3.31
CA VAL A 140 14.71 -18.86 -3.70
C VAL A 140 15.74 -17.80 -4.09
N PHE A 141 15.33 -16.78 -4.84
CA PHE A 141 16.24 -15.79 -5.43
C PHE A 141 16.04 -14.37 -4.90
N GLY A 142 15.03 -14.16 -4.05
CA GLY A 142 14.71 -12.85 -3.51
C GLY A 142 13.82 -12.00 -4.43
N PHE A 143 13.52 -10.79 -3.95
CA PHE A 143 12.57 -9.87 -4.58
C PHE A 143 12.99 -9.43 -5.99
N SER A 144 14.25 -9.00 -6.17
CA SER A 144 14.72 -8.44 -7.43
C SER A 144 14.62 -9.44 -8.59
N ALA A 145 14.98 -10.70 -8.35
CA ALA A 145 14.86 -11.75 -9.36
C ALA A 145 13.38 -12.04 -9.70
N ALA A 146 12.52 -12.10 -8.68
CA ALA A 146 11.09 -12.32 -8.88
C ALA A 146 10.44 -11.20 -9.72
N GLU A 147 10.75 -9.94 -9.45
CA GLU A 147 10.21 -8.82 -10.24
C GLU A 147 10.85 -8.71 -11.64
N THR A 148 12.12 -9.10 -11.82
CA THR A 148 12.76 -9.13 -13.15
C THR A 148 12.05 -10.12 -14.08
N VAL A 149 11.79 -11.35 -13.60
CA VAL A 149 11.02 -12.36 -14.37
C VAL A 149 9.59 -11.90 -14.59
N ALA A 150 8.96 -11.28 -13.58
CA ALA A 150 7.61 -10.76 -13.72
C ALA A 150 7.54 -9.62 -14.77
N ALA A 151 8.52 -8.72 -14.80
CA ALA A 151 8.61 -7.65 -15.79
C ALA A 151 8.79 -8.21 -17.21
N TRP A 152 9.65 -9.21 -17.39
CA TRP A 152 9.82 -9.87 -18.67
C TRP A 152 8.52 -10.52 -19.16
N LYS A 153 7.81 -11.24 -18.27
CA LYS A 153 6.51 -11.82 -18.59
C LYS A 153 5.47 -10.76 -19.00
N ARG A 154 5.40 -9.63 -18.28
CA ARG A 154 4.49 -8.51 -18.60
C ARG A 154 4.74 -7.99 -20.03
N ASN A 155 6.00 -7.78 -20.37
CA ASN A 155 6.42 -7.29 -21.69
C ASN A 155 6.09 -8.28 -22.82
N LEU A 156 6.24 -9.59 -22.59
CA LEU A 156 5.90 -10.62 -23.59
C LEU A 156 4.39 -10.77 -23.83
N SER A 157 3.58 -10.59 -22.78
CA SER A 157 2.12 -10.73 -22.91
C SER A 157 1.42 -9.54 -23.56
N GLY A 158 2.12 -8.42 -23.82
CA GLY A 158 1.49 -7.18 -24.33
C GLY A 158 0.43 -6.57 -23.39
N VAL A 159 0.26 -7.13 -22.18
CA VAL A 159 -0.68 -6.64 -21.17
C VAL A 159 0.06 -5.60 -20.32
N PRO A 160 -0.22 -4.29 -20.47
CA PRO A 160 0.27 -3.30 -19.53
C PRO A 160 -0.24 -3.69 -18.14
N GLY A 161 0.68 -3.78 -17.17
CA GLY A 161 0.41 -4.31 -15.84
C GLY A 161 -0.87 -3.74 -15.25
N THR A 162 -1.84 -4.61 -14.98
CA THR A 162 -3.06 -4.27 -14.30
C THR A 162 -2.74 -3.70 -12.91
N LEU A 163 -3.33 -2.52 -12.66
CA LEU A 163 -3.22 -1.69 -11.46
C LEU A 163 -3.62 -2.43 -10.18
#